data_AF-A0A6P2E1U2-F1
#
_entry.id   AF-A0A6P2E1U2-F1
#
_cell.length_a   1.000
_cell.length_b   1.000
_cell.length_c   1.000
_cell.angle_alpha   90.00
_cell.angle_beta   90.00
_cell.angle_gamma   90.00
#
_symmetry.space_group_name_H-M   'P 1'
#
loop_
_entity.id
_entity.type
_entity.pdbx_description
1 polymer ?
#
loop_
_entity_poly.entity_id
_entity_poly.type
_entity_poly.pdbx_seq_one_letter_code
_entity_poly.pdbx_strand_id
1 'polypeptide(L)'
;MLRISVLFVVASCFLLGLESYRGEQLQARRTAEQRELLARLESIGRASVSQLVADWRLAYSEPNEYQLEELRGLVAQLQSDPGALESRP
;
A
#
# COMPACT_ATOMS: atom_id res chain seq x y z
N MET A 1 -42.78 19.35 -0.43
CA MET A 1 -41.73 18.89 0.50
C MET A 1 -41.18 17.51 0.15
N LEU A 2 -42.01 16.48 -0.06
CA LEU A 2 -41.57 15.10 -0.40
C LEU A 2 -40.57 15.00 -1.57
N ARG A 3 -40.81 15.73 -2.68
CA ARG A 3 -39.92 15.72 -3.86
C ARG A 3 -38.51 16.25 -3.59
N ILE A 4 -38.38 17.23 -2.69
CA ILE A 4 -37.08 17.84 -2.34
C ILE A 4 -36.28 16.88 -1.46
N SER A 5 -36.95 16.21 -0.51
CA SER A 5 -36.32 15.21 0.35
C SER A 5 -35.78 14.01 -0.43
N VAL A 6 -36.51 13.52 -1.45
CA VAL A 6 -36.06 12.40 -2.29
C VAL A 6 -34.85 12.77 -3.14
N LEU A 7 -34.81 13.97 -3.72
CA LEU A 7 -33.66 14.46 -4.50
C LEU A 7 -32.40 14.56 -3.64
N PHE A 8 -32.53 15.00 -2.39
CA PHE A 8 -31.41 15.13 -1.47
C PHE A 8 -30.80 13.76 -1.13
N VAL A 9 -31.64 12.75 -0.86
CA VAL A 9 -31.19 11.37 -0.58
C VAL A 9 -30.43 10.78 -1.77
N VAL A 10 -30.95 10.95 -2.99
CA VAL A 10 -30.29 10.44 -4.21
C VAL A 10 -28.93 11.10 -4.42
N ALA A 11 -28.85 12.43 -4.23
CA ALA A 11 -27.59 13.17 -4.34
C ALA A 11 -26.56 12.72 -3.29
N SER A 12 -26.99 12.51 -2.04
CA SER A 12 -26.13 12.00 -0.97
C SER A 12 -25.59 10.59 -1.26
N CYS A 13 -26.43 9.67 -1.74
CA CYS A 13 -25.98 8.33 -2.14
C CYS A 13 -24.98 8.38 -3.30
N PHE A 14 -25.18 9.27 -4.27
CA PHE A 14 -24.27 9.44 -5.39
C PHE A 14 -22.90 9.96 -4.93
N LEU A 15 -22.85 10.95 -4.03
CA LEU A 15 -21.61 11.47 -3.48
C LEU A 15 -20.83 10.41 -2.69
N LEU A 16 -21.51 9.63 -1.85
CA LEU A 16 -20.90 8.53 -1.10
C LEU A 16 -20.31 7.45 -2.01
N GLY A 17 -21.01 7.10 -3.10
CA GLY A 17 -20.50 6.16 -4.09
C GLY A 17 -19.24 6.67 -4.79
N LEU A 18 -19.18 7.98 -5.05
CA LEU A 18 -18.06 8.61 -5.75
C LEU A 18 -16.81 8.74 -4.85
N GLU A 19 -16.99 9.04 -3.56
CA GLU A 19 -15.91 8.98 -2.57
C GLU A 19 -15.39 7.56 -2.37
N SER A 20 -16.28 6.58 -2.25
CA SER A 20 -15.90 5.16 -2.11
C SER A 20 -15.08 4.71 -3.31
N TYR A 21 -15.52 5.04 -4.52
CA TYR A 21 -14.81 4.71 -5.76
C TYR A 21 -13.42 5.36 -5.83
N ARG A 22 -13.29 6.63 -5.41
CA ARG A 22 -11.98 7.31 -5.33
C ARG A 22 -11.08 6.65 -4.29
N GLY A 23 -11.64 6.24 -3.15
CA GLY A 23 -10.93 5.50 -2.12
C GLY A 23 -10.38 4.17 -2.62
N GLU A 24 -11.19 3.39 -3.32
CA GLU A 24 -10.79 2.12 -3.95
C GLU A 24 -9.67 2.33 -4.98
N GLN A 25 -9.77 3.35 -5.84
CA GLN A 25 -8.71 3.65 -6.79
C GLN A 25 -7.38 4.01 -6.11
N LEU A 26 -7.43 4.80 -5.04
CA LEU A 26 -6.23 5.14 -4.27
C LEU A 26 -5.64 3.91 -3.59
N GLN A 27 -6.48 3.04 -3.02
CA GLN A 27 -6.03 1.80 -2.40
C GLN A 27 -5.42 0.84 -3.43
N ALA A 28 -6.00 0.75 -4.63
CA ALA A 28 -5.46 -0.05 -5.73
C ALA A 28 -4.08 0.46 -6.17
N ARG A 29 -3.88 1.79 -6.24
CA ARG A 29 -2.57 2.38 -6.54
C ARG A 29 -1.53 2.05 -5.48
N ARG A 30 -1.87 2.23 -4.19
CA ARG A 30 -0.96 1.89 -3.08
C ARG A 30 -0.60 0.40 -3.06
N THR A 31 -1.58 -0.46 -3.33
CA THR A 31 -1.37 -1.91 -3.42
C THR A 31 -0.44 -2.27 -4.59
N ALA A 32 -0.62 -1.62 -5.74
CA ALA A 32 0.25 -1.83 -6.90
C ALA A 32 1.69 -1.38 -6.60
N GLU A 33 1.85 -0.21 -5.98
CA GLU A 33 3.16 0.30 -5.58
C GLU A 33 3.86 -0.63 -4.57
N GLN A 34 3.15 -1.07 -3.53
CA GLN A 34 3.70 -2.04 -2.58
C GLN A 34 4.18 -3.31 -3.30
N ARG A 35 3.39 -3.85 -4.23
CA ARG A 35 3.79 -5.05 -4.98
C ARG A 35 5.07 -4.82 -5.78
N GLU A 36 5.21 -3.66 -6.42
CA GLU A 36 6.41 -3.32 -7.18
C GLU A 36 7.64 -3.21 -6.27
N LEU A 37 7.52 -2.49 -5.15
CA LEU A 37 8.61 -2.32 -4.19
C LEU A 37 9.06 -3.66 -3.58
N LEU A 38 8.10 -4.53 -3.22
CA LEU A 38 8.41 -5.86 -2.70
C LEU A 38 9.06 -6.75 -3.78
N ALA A 39 8.64 -6.67 -5.04
CA ALA A 39 9.30 -7.40 -6.13
C ALA A 39 10.75 -6.92 -6.35
N ARG A 40 11.01 -5.61 -6.19
CA ARG A 40 12.38 -5.07 -6.21
C ARG A 40 13.22 -5.63 -5.06
N LEU A 41 12.66 -5.77 -3.86
CA LEU A 41 13.34 -6.42 -2.74
C LEU A 41 13.61 -7.90 -3.01
N GLU A 42 12.61 -8.66 -3.49
CA GLU A 42 12.76 -10.07 -3.84
C GLU A 42 13.87 -10.30 -4.89
N SER A 43 14.07 -9.35 -5.81
CA SER A 43 15.12 -9.42 -6.82
C SER A 43 16.56 -9.40 -6.27
N ILE A 44 16.76 -8.96 -5.01
CA ILE A 44 18.06 -9.00 -4.32
C ILE A 44 18.51 -10.45 -4.08
N GLY A 45 17.57 -11.40 -4.00
CA GLY A 45 17.87 -12.84 -3.95
C GLY A 45 18.48 -13.33 -2.64
N ARG A 46 18.35 -12.59 -1.53
CA ARG A 46 18.82 -12.99 -0.20
C ARG A 46 17.68 -13.54 0.66
N ALA A 47 17.96 -14.61 1.41
CA ALA A 47 16.96 -15.26 2.25
C ALA A 47 16.38 -14.33 3.33
N SER A 48 17.22 -13.49 3.95
CA SER A 48 16.80 -12.47 4.92
C SER A 48 15.84 -11.45 4.32
N VAL A 49 16.06 -11.06 3.06
CA VAL A 49 15.18 -10.13 2.33
C VAL A 49 13.87 -10.82 1.95
N SER A 50 13.91 -12.09 1.53
CA SER A 50 12.69 -12.86 1.26
C SER A 50 11.81 -13.02 2.50
N GLN A 51 12.42 -13.26 3.67
CA GLN A 51 11.69 -13.31 4.93
C GLN A 51 11.06 -11.96 5.28
N LEU A 52 11.81 -10.86 5.17
CA LEU A 52 11.29 -9.51 5.35
C LEU A 52 10.10 -9.21 4.43
N VAL A 53 10.16 -9.60 3.16
CA VAL A 53 9.06 -9.42 2.20
C VAL A 53 7.82 -10.21 2.62
N ALA A 54 7.99 -11.45 3.09
CA ALA A 54 6.89 -12.26 3.58
C ALA A 54 6.22 -11.64 4.82
N ASP A 55 7.02 -11.22 5.81
CA ASP A 55 6.55 -10.57 7.03
C ASP A 55 5.83 -9.26 6.71
N TRP A 56 6.35 -8.47 5.77
CA TRP A 56 5.74 -7.24 5.32
C TRP A 56 4.35 -7.48 4.69
N ARG A 57 4.22 -8.45 3.78
CA ARG A 57 2.94 -8.79 3.13
C ARG A 57 1.89 -9.23 4.16
N LEU A 58 2.30 -9.92 5.23
CA LEU A 58 1.42 -10.35 6.30
C LEU A 58 0.99 -9.19 7.21
N ALA A 59 1.92 -8.29 7.55
CA ALA A 59 1.63 -7.15 8.42
C ALA A 59 0.78 -6.07 7.73
N TYR A 60 0.98 -5.86 6.42
CA TYR A 60 0.40 -4.74 5.69
C TYR A 60 -0.31 -5.21 4.40
N SER A 61 -1.41 -5.94 4.57
CA SER A 61 -2.28 -6.35 3.46
C SER A 61 -2.95 -5.17 2.74
N GLU A 62 -3.18 -4.08 3.47
CA GLU A 62 -3.77 -2.84 2.97
C GLU A 62 -2.86 -1.65 3.31
N PRO A 63 -1.88 -1.32 2.45
CA PRO A 63 -0.90 -0.29 2.75
C PRO A 63 -1.52 1.12 2.73
N ASN A 64 -1.09 1.93 3.68
CA ASN A 64 -1.24 3.38 3.68
C ASN A 64 0.06 4.07 3.23
N GLU A 65 0.03 5.39 3.12
CA GLU A 65 1.17 6.16 2.60
C GLU A 65 2.42 6.06 3.49
N TYR A 66 2.24 6.01 4.81
CA TYR A 66 3.36 5.90 5.76
C TYR A 66 4.10 4.58 5.56
N GLN A 67 3.38 3.47 5.42
CA GLN A 67 3.99 2.16 5.14
C GLN A 67 4.71 2.13 3.80
N LEU A 68 4.16 2.78 2.77
CA LEU A 68 4.84 2.89 1.47
C LEU A 68 6.12 3.73 1.56
N GLU A 69 6.13 4.80 2.36
CA GLU A 69 7.35 5.60 2.59
C GLU A 69 8.43 4.77 3.30
N GLU A 70 8.08 4.06 4.37
CA GLU A 70 8.98 3.13 5.07
C GLU A 70 9.51 2.05 4.11
N LEU A 71 8.65 1.46 3.27
CA LEU A 71 9.03 0.45 2.29
C LEU A 71 9.98 1.02 1.22
N ARG A 72 9.75 2.26 0.75
CA ARG A 72 10.67 2.96 -0.17
C ARG A 72 12.04 3.17 0.48
N GLY A 73 12.07 3.53 1.76
CA GLY A 73 13.30 3.65 2.54
C GLY A 73 14.07 2.32 2.63
N LEU A 74 13.38 1.23 2.98
CA LEU A 74 13.97 -0.12 3.03
C LEU A 74 14.50 -0.57 1.68
N VAL A 75 13.76 -0.34 0.59
CA VAL A 75 14.24 -0.63 -0.78
C VAL A 75 15.52 0.11 -1.08
N ALA A 76 15.57 1.42 -0.85
CA ALA A 76 16.76 2.23 -1.11
C ALA A 76 17.97 1.78 -0.28
N GLN A 77 17.75 1.46 1.00
CA GLN A 77 18.80 0.95 1.89
C GLN A 77 19.34 -0.39 1.41
N LEU A 78 18.47 -1.36 1.12
CA LEU A 78 18.88 -2.73 0.75
C LEU A 78 19.43 -2.83 -0.67
N GLN A 79 19.05 -1.92 -1.56
CA GLN A 79 19.72 -1.79 -2.86
C GLN A 79 21.15 -1.25 -2.72
N SER A 80 21.38 -0.36 -1.75
CA SER A 80 22.70 0.24 -1.51
C SER A 80 23.62 -0.69 -0.71
N ASP A 81 23.05 -1.37 0.30
CA ASP A 81 23.72 -2.36 1.14
C ASP A 81 22.84 -3.60 1.34
N PRO A 82 22.95 -4.60 0.44
CA PRO A 82 22.19 -5.85 0.56
C PRO A 82 22.48 -6.66 1.83
N GLY A 83 23.59 -6.40 2.53
CA GLY A 83 24.00 -7.09 3.76
C GLY A 83 23.52 -6.42 5.05
N ALA A 84 22.82 -5.28 4.95
CA ALA A 84 22.38 -4.50 6.11
C ALA A 84 21.49 -5.29 7.08
N LEU A 85 20.72 -6.28 6.58
CA LEU A 85 19.87 -7.13 7.43
C LEU A 85 20.65 -8.20 8.20
N GLU A 86 21.78 -8.64 7.67
CA GLU A 86 22.60 -9.71 8.26
C GLU A 86 23.62 -9.17 9.27
N SER A 87 23.93 -7.88 9.18
CA SER A 87 24.87 -7.19 10.08
C SER A 87 24.21 -6.69 11.37
N ARG A 88 22.91 -6.92 11.55
CA ARG A 88 22.18 -6.52 12.76
C ARG A 88 22.43 -7.59 13.85
N PRO A 89 23.01 -7.22 15.00
CA PRO A 89 23.32 -8.16 16.08
C PRO A 89 22.08 -8.76 16.74
#